data_AF-A0A370LDT3-F1
#
_entry.id   AF-A0A370LDT3-F1
#
_cell.length_a   1.000
_cell.length_b   1.000
_cell.length_c   1.000
_cell.angle_alpha   90.00
_cell.angle_beta   90.00
_cell.angle_gamma   90.00
#
_symmetry.space_group_name_H-M   'P 1'
#
loop_
_entity.id
_entity.type
_entity.pdbx_description
1 polymer ?
#
loop_
_entity_poly.entity_id
_entity_poly.type
_entity_poly.pdbx_seq_one_letter_code
_entity_poly.pdbx_strand_id
1 'polypeptide(L)'
;MSAVKNVIKDNYNMMLLKDYLREQIKEAGFSHAEISKTPTGTRVSLHVTRPGIVIGRKGVGIRELTEKLASDFELKNPQISVVEIDKPELSPSVMCNRMAAHLERGTAFRRATMWTLQQIMNNGAMGVQITISGKLRGDRSAFEKHTAGILPRAGHHADVIVAEDIAHVKTAMGLIGIRIRIARKEKFVPEFELKTSKAKKHQVKDELTGKMRDETAAEKKARTESEQIAMEEEKIKEMELLDDEEENLK
;
A
#
# COMPACT_ATOMS: atom_id res chain seq x y z
N MET A 1 -40.64 0.02 -14.33
CA MET A 1 -39.98 -1.03 -13.51
C MET A 1 -39.90 -0.57 -12.07
N SER A 2 -40.04 -1.47 -11.10
CA SER A 2 -39.83 -1.15 -9.67
C SER A 2 -38.39 -0.67 -9.44
N ALA A 3 -38.19 0.28 -8.51
CA ALA A 3 -36.88 0.81 -8.15
C ALA A 3 -35.85 -0.30 -7.85
N VAL A 4 -36.30 -1.37 -7.19
CA VAL A 4 -35.46 -2.53 -6.85
C VAL A 4 -34.95 -3.25 -8.11
N LYS A 5 -35.82 -3.45 -9.11
CA LYS A 5 -35.43 -4.10 -10.38
C LYS A 5 -34.41 -3.27 -11.14
N ASN A 6 -34.52 -1.94 -11.09
CA ASN A 6 -33.55 -1.05 -11.74
C ASN A 6 -32.18 -1.13 -11.07
N VAL A 7 -32.13 -1.10 -9.73
CA VAL A 7 -30.87 -1.23 -8.97
C VAL A 7 -30.17 -2.56 -9.26
N ILE A 8 -30.93 -3.66 -9.30
CA ILE A 8 -30.39 -4.99 -9.62
C ILE A 8 -29.83 -5.04 -11.04
N LYS A 9 -30.60 -4.53 -12.03
CA LYS A 9 -30.15 -4.47 -13.43
C LYS A 9 -28.87 -3.64 -13.57
N ASP A 10 -28.81 -2.51 -12.88
CA ASP A 10 -27.66 -1.62 -12.89
C ASP A 10 -26.41 -2.28 -12.31
N ASN A 11 -26.53 -2.95 -11.16
CA ASN A 11 -25.42 -3.69 -10.56
C ASN A 11 -24.95 -4.84 -11.44
N TYR A 12 -25.88 -5.56 -12.07
CA TYR A 12 -25.57 -6.63 -13.01
C TYR A 12 -24.77 -6.12 -14.21
N ASN A 13 -25.20 -5.02 -14.82
CA ASN A 13 -24.49 -4.39 -15.93
C ASN A 13 -23.10 -3.89 -15.50
N MET A 14 -22.97 -3.33 -14.29
CA MET A 14 -21.68 -2.91 -13.74
C MET A 14 -20.72 -4.07 -13.50
N MET A 15 -21.22 -5.23 -13.06
CA MET A 15 -20.42 -6.43 -12.87
C MET A 15 -19.86 -6.92 -14.20
N LEU A 16 -20.72 -7.10 -15.21
CA LEU A 16 -20.31 -7.53 -16.55
C LEU A 16 -19.30 -6.57 -17.18
N LEU A 17 -19.52 -5.27 -17.01
CA LEU A 17 -18.61 -4.23 -17.49
C LEU A 17 -17.23 -4.34 -16.84
N LYS A 18 -17.16 -4.57 -15.52
CA LYS A 18 -15.90 -4.73 -14.80
C LYS A 18 -15.14 -5.97 -15.26
N ASP A 19 -15.83 -7.09 -15.46
CA ASP A 19 -15.21 -8.32 -15.95
C ASP A 19 -14.67 -8.15 -17.37
N TYR A 20 -15.45 -7.51 -18.24
CA TYR A 20 -15.02 -7.17 -19.59
C TYR A 20 -13.77 -6.27 -19.61
N LEU A 21 -13.78 -5.19 -18.83
CA LEU A 21 -12.65 -4.26 -18.73
C LEU A 21 -11.40 -4.94 -18.17
N ARG A 22 -11.57 -5.84 -17.19
CA ARG A 22 -10.48 -6.62 -16.61
C ARG A 22 -9.79 -7.52 -17.65
N GLU A 23 -10.55 -8.12 -18.56
CA GLU A 23 -9.99 -8.97 -19.62
C GLU A 23 -9.33 -8.16 -20.74
N GLN A 24 -10.02 -7.13 -21.26
CA GLN A 24 -9.49 -6.30 -22.35
C GLN A 24 -8.24 -5.51 -21.95
N ILE A 25 -8.19 -5.03 -20.70
CA ILE A 25 -7.12 -4.14 -20.20
C ILE A 25 -6.11 -4.91 -19.35
N LYS A 26 -6.05 -6.25 -19.48
CA LYS A 26 -5.08 -7.10 -18.73
C LYS A 26 -3.64 -6.62 -18.94
N GLU A 27 -3.29 -6.21 -20.16
CA GLU A 27 -1.93 -5.76 -20.49
C GLU A 27 -1.58 -4.41 -19.85
N ALA A 28 -2.51 -3.47 -19.76
CA ALA A 28 -2.21 -2.13 -19.21
C ALA A 28 -2.11 -2.11 -17.67
N GLY A 29 -2.39 -3.25 -17.01
CA GLY A 29 -2.36 -3.38 -15.56
C GLY A 29 -3.58 -2.67 -14.93
N PHE A 30 -4.76 -3.22 -15.19
CA PHE A 30 -6.02 -2.77 -14.60
C PHE A 30 -6.07 -3.00 -13.08
N SER A 31 -6.51 -1.99 -12.32
CA SER A 31 -6.77 -2.10 -10.87
C SER A 31 -8.26 -2.07 -10.56
N HIS A 32 -8.92 -0.93 -10.77
CA HIS A 32 -10.36 -0.81 -10.65
C HIS A 32 -10.93 0.18 -11.68
N ALA A 33 -12.24 0.09 -11.86
CA ALA A 33 -13.03 1.05 -12.61
C ALA A 33 -14.05 1.71 -11.70
N GLU A 34 -14.14 3.03 -11.78
CA GLU A 34 -15.20 3.83 -11.18
C GLU A 34 -16.17 4.27 -12.28
N ILE A 35 -17.46 4.00 -12.07
CA ILE A 35 -18.50 4.30 -13.04
C ILE A 35 -19.45 5.30 -12.40
N SER A 36 -19.51 6.50 -12.96
CA SER A 36 -20.41 7.57 -12.53
C SER A 36 -21.46 7.79 -13.62
N LYS A 37 -22.71 7.47 -13.32
CA LYS A 37 -23.84 7.74 -14.22
C LYS A 37 -24.34 9.16 -13.98
N THR A 38 -24.22 10.01 -14.99
CA THR A 38 -24.84 11.34 -14.99
C THR A 38 -26.03 11.36 -15.95
N PRO A 39 -27.00 12.27 -15.81
CA PRO A 39 -28.13 12.37 -16.73
C PRO A 39 -27.71 12.57 -18.20
N THR A 40 -26.57 13.23 -18.42
CA THR A 40 -26.02 13.55 -19.75
C THR A 40 -25.22 12.41 -20.36
N GLY A 41 -24.64 11.53 -19.54
CA GLY A 41 -23.81 10.42 -20.01
C GLY A 41 -23.15 9.63 -18.88
N THR A 42 -22.45 8.55 -19.24
CA THR A 42 -21.75 7.71 -18.26
C THR A 42 -20.25 8.02 -18.28
N ARG A 43 -19.70 8.47 -17.15
CA ARG A 43 -18.26 8.65 -17.00
C ARG A 43 -17.63 7.40 -16.41
N VAL A 44 -16.67 6.82 -17.12
CA VAL A 44 -15.92 5.63 -16.69
C VAL A 44 -14.49 6.04 -16.42
N SER A 45 -14.09 6.07 -15.15
CA SER A 45 -12.73 6.32 -14.71
C SER A 45 -11.98 4.99 -14.56
N LEU A 46 -10.98 4.77 -15.40
CA LEU A 46 -10.15 3.57 -15.41
C LEU A 46 -8.85 3.84 -14.67
N HIS A 47 -8.59 3.09 -13.60
CA HIS A 47 -7.34 3.18 -12.86
C HIS A 47 -6.38 2.11 -13.38
N VAL A 48 -5.29 2.57 -14.00
CA VAL A 48 -4.33 1.71 -14.69
C VAL A 48 -2.88 2.09 -14.39
N THR A 49 -1.98 1.13 -14.55
CA THR A 49 -0.53 1.39 -14.39
C THR A 49 0.10 2.02 -15.62
N ARG A 50 -0.40 1.70 -16.82
CA ARG A 50 0.18 2.16 -18.09
C ARG A 50 -0.90 2.79 -18.97
N PRO A 51 -1.22 4.08 -18.79
CA PRO A 51 -2.29 4.75 -19.53
C PRO A 51 -2.06 4.75 -21.05
N GLY A 52 -0.80 4.82 -21.49
CA GLY A 52 -0.45 4.81 -22.92
C GLY A 52 -0.95 3.58 -23.68
N ILE A 53 -0.99 2.40 -23.04
CA ILE A 53 -1.49 1.16 -23.67
C ILE A 53 -3.01 1.23 -23.87
N VAL A 54 -3.75 1.84 -22.93
CA VAL A 54 -5.21 2.00 -23.00
C VAL A 54 -5.61 3.00 -24.07
N ILE A 55 -4.89 4.11 -24.18
CA ILE A 55 -5.13 5.14 -25.20
C ILE A 55 -4.86 4.58 -26.60
N GLY A 56 -3.80 3.78 -26.74
CA GLY A 56 -3.37 3.22 -28.02
C GLY A 56 -2.77 4.27 -28.97
N ARG A 57 -2.44 3.86 -30.19
CA ARG A 57 -1.87 4.75 -31.21
C ARG A 57 -2.94 5.75 -31.66
N LYS A 58 -2.65 7.05 -31.62
CA LYS A 58 -3.58 8.14 -32.03
C LYS A 58 -4.97 8.06 -31.38
N GLY A 59 -5.08 7.48 -30.18
CA GLY A 59 -6.37 7.35 -29.47
C GLY A 59 -7.30 6.25 -30.02
N VAL A 60 -6.81 5.35 -30.88
CA VAL A 60 -7.62 4.26 -31.46
C VAL A 60 -8.17 3.33 -30.36
N GLY A 61 -7.38 3.00 -29.34
CA GLY A 61 -7.80 2.07 -28.28
C GLY A 61 -8.98 2.61 -27.46
N ILE A 62 -8.97 3.89 -27.10
CA ILE A 62 -10.10 4.52 -26.40
C ILE A 62 -11.35 4.57 -27.29
N ARG A 63 -11.20 4.84 -28.59
CA ARG A 63 -12.36 4.89 -29.51
C ARG A 63 -13.02 3.53 -29.64
N GLU A 64 -12.22 2.48 -29.84
CA GLU A 64 -12.70 1.09 -29.89
C GLU A 64 -13.37 0.68 -28.57
N LEU A 65 -12.77 1.00 -27.42
CA LEU A 65 -13.38 0.75 -26.12
C LEU A 65 -14.71 1.50 -25.99
N THR A 66 -14.76 2.78 -26.35
CA THR A 66 -15.97 3.60 -26.25
C THR A 66 -17.11 3.04 -27.12
N GLU A 67 -16.80 2.57 -28.33
CA GLU A 67 -17.76 2.00 -29.27
C GLU A 67 -18.31 0.64 -28.80
N LYS A 68 -17.44 -0.22 -28.24
CA LYS A 68 -17.85 -1.49 -27.63
C LYS A 68 -18.69 -1.27 -26.38
N LEU A 69 -18.33 -0.28 -25.55
CA LEU A 69 -19.11 0.09 -24.36
C LEU A 69 -20.49 0.65 -24.72
N ALA A 70 -20.60 1.37 -25.83
CA ALA A 70 -21.88 1.85 -26.32
C ALA A 70 -22.74 0.72 -26.89
N SER A 71 -22.13 -0.21 -27.63
CA SER A 71 -22.82 -1.33 -28.29
C SER A 71 -23.27 -2.43 -27.32
N ASP A 72 -22.34 -2.96 -26.52
CA ASP A 72 -22.58 -4.17 -25.74
C ASP A 72 -23.32 -3.89 -24.42
N PHE A 73 -23.12 -2.70 -23.85
CA PHE A 73 -23.66 -2.33 -22.53
C PHE A 73 -24.74 -1.25 -22.60
N GLU A 74 -25.09 -0.81 -23.81
CA GLU A 74 -26.11 0.23 -24.09
C GLU A 74 -25.93 1.49 -23.22
N LEU A 75 -24.67 1.86 -22.94
CA LEU A 75 -24.38 3.04 -22.14
C LEU A 75 -24.66 4.28 -22.98
N LYS A 76 -25.48 5.19 -22.43
CA LYS A 76 -25.71 6.50 -23.04
C LYS A 76 -24.42 7.32 -22.96
N ASN A 77 -23.85 7.65 -24.12
CA ASN A 77 -22.67 8.50 -24.30
C ASN A 77 -21.54 8.20 -23.27
N PRO A 78 -20.85 7.05 -23.40
CA PRO A 78 -19.76 6.71 -22.49
C PRO A 78 -18.58 7.66 -22.70
N GLN A 79 -18.10 8.26 -21.62
CA GLN A 79 -16.87 9.05 -21.57
C GLN A 79 -15.83 8.32 -20.74
N ILE A 80 -14.76 7.88 -21.37
CA ILE A 80 -13.69 7.13 -20.71
C ILE A 80 -12.60 8.13 -20.26
N SER A 81 -12.32 8.14 -18.96
CA SER A 81 -11.23 8.89 -18.33
C SER A 81 -10.20 7.88 -17.83
N VAL A 82 -8.93 8.04 -18.20
CA VAL A 82 -7.85 7.15 -17.73
C VAL A 82 -7.07 7.88 -16.64
N VAL A 83 -6.92 7.23 -15.49
CA VAL A 83 -6.21 7.74 -14.31
C VAL A 83 -5.06 6.80 -13.99
N GLU A 84 -3.88 7.36 -13.77
CA GLU A 84 -2.70 6.59 -13.36
C GLU A 84 -2.75 6.29 -11.87
N ILE A 85 -2.22 5.12 -11.48
CA ILE A 85 -2.14 4.71 -10.08
C ILE A 85 -0.75 5.08 -9.53
N ASP A 86 -0.71 5.86 -8.44
CA ASP A 86 0.55 6.30 -7.83
C ASP A 86 1.43 5.13 -7.36
N LYS A 87 0.82 4.13 -6.71
CA LYS A 87 1.50 2.96 -6.13
C LYS A 87 0.90 1.66 -6.66
N PRO A 88 1.33 1.17 -7.84
CA PRO A 88 0.77 -0.03 -8.46
C PRO A 88 1.00 -1.30 -7.62
N GLU A 89 2.09 -1.34 -6.87
CA GLU A 89 2.51 -2.50 -6.06
C GLU A 89 1.57 -2.79 -4.88
N LEU A 90 0.82 -1.79 -4.42
CA LEU A 90 -0.18 -1.94 -3.35
C LEU A 90 -1.54 -2.43 -3.87
N SER A 91 -1.69 -2.58 -5.20
CA SER A 91 -2.91 -3.10 -5.82
C SER A 91 -2.76 -4.59 -6.12
N PRO A 92 -3.55 -5.48 -5.48
CA PRO A 92 -3.43 -6.92 -5.70
C PRO A 92 -3.72 -7.34 -7.14
N SER A 93 -4.67 -6.69 -7.82
CA SER A 93 -5.02 -7.00 -9.23
C SER A 93 -3.85 -6.83 -10.20
N VAL A 94 -3.10 -5.74 -10.03
CA VAL A 94 -1.93 -5.42 -10.85
C VAL A 94 -0.83 -6.44 -10.59
N MET A 95 -0.58 -6.76 -9.32
CA MET A 95 0.46 -7.72 -8.93
C MET A 95 0.12 -9.15 -9.35
N CYS A 96 -1.16 -9.54 -9.28
CA CYS A 96 -1.64 -10.82 -9.79
C CYS A 96 -1.41 -10.94 -11.30
N ASN A 97 -1.74 -9.90 -12.08
CA ASN A 97 -1.50 -9.87 -13.53
C ASN A 97 -0.01 -9.89 -13.87
N ARG A 98 0.82 -9.18 -13.11
CA ARG A 98 2.27 -9.20 -13.32
C ARG A 98 2.86 -10.58 -13.03
N MET A 99 2.50 -11.18 -11.90
CA MET A 99 2.97 -12.53 -11.54
C MET A 99 2.46 -13.59 -12.52
N ALA A 100 1.22 -13.43 -13.01
CA ALA A 100 0.67 -14.24 -14.08
C ALA A 100 1.53 -14.18 -15.34
N ALA A 101 1.89 -12.98 -15.80
CA ALA A 101 2.75 -12.81 -16.97
C ALA A 101 4.15 -13.43 -16.78
N HIS A 102 4.71 -13.42 -15.56
CA HIS A 102 5.99 -14.09 -15.27
C HIS A 102 5.90 -15.62 -15.36
N LEU A 103 4.78 -16.20 -14.90
CA LEU A 103 4.51 -17.63 -15.01
C LEU A 103 4.21 -18.05 -16.45
N GLU A 104 3.48 -17.24 -17.22
CA GLU A 104 3.24 -17.45 -18.65
C GLU A 104 4.55 -17.49 -19.45
N ARG A 105 5.54 -16.66 -19.07
CA ARG A 105 6.89 -16.68 -19.65
C ARG A 105 7.75 -17.86 -19.21
N GLY A 106 7.28 -18.72 -18.31
CA GLY A 106 8.03 -19.88 -17.82
C GLY A 106 9.04 -19.58 -16.71
N THR A 107 8.91 -18.45 -16.00
CA THR A 107 9.74 -18.19 -14.82
C THR A 107 9.40 -19.19 -13.72
N ALA A 108 10.41 -19.75 -13.05
CA ALA A 108 10.20 -20.65 -11.92
C ALA A 108 9.30 -20.00 -10.85
N PHE A 109 8.23 -20.69 -10.43
CA PHE A 109 7.18 -20.10 -9.60
C PHE A 109 7.72 -19.52 -8.28
N ARG A 110 8.66 -20.20 -7.61
CA ARG A 110 9.28 -19.69 -6.37
C ARG A 110 10.01 -18.37 -6.56
N ARG A 111 10.70 -18.21 -7.70
CA ARG A 111 11.41 -16.97 -8.03
C ARG A 111 10.42 -15.84 -8.25
N ALA A 112 9.36 -16.10 -9.02
CA ALA A 112 8.30 -15.12 -9.25
C ALA A 112 7.62 -14.70 -7.93
N THR A 113 7.34 -15.65 -7.03
CA THR A 113 6.73 -15.36 -5.72
C THR A 113 7.63 -14.52 -4.83
N MET A 114 8.90 -14.91 -4.68
CA MET A 114 9.83 -14.21 -3.79
C MET A 114 10.08 -12.79 -4.27
N TRP A 115 10.24 -12.61 -5.58
CA TRP A 115 10.40 -11.28 -6.17
C TRP A 115 9.15 -10.42 -5.94
N THR A 116 7.96 -10.95 -6.23
CA THR A 116 6.69 -10.24 -6.04
C THR A 116 6.47 -9.86 -4.57
N LEU A 117 6.75 -10.77 -3.66
CA LEU A 117 6.66 -10.53 -2.21
C LEU A 117 7.59 -9.39 -1.78
N GLN A 118 8.84 -9.40 -2.24
CA GLN A 118 9.80 -8.35 -1.92
C GLN A 118 9.38 -6.99 -2.52
N GLN A 119 8.87 -6.96 -3.75
CA GLN A 119 8.37 -5.73 -4.35
C GLN A 119 7.23 -5.11 -3.53
N ILE A 120 6.26 -5.91 -3.09
CA ILE A 120 5.11 -5.39 -2.35
C ILE A 120 5.54 -4.89 -0.95
N MET A 121 6.41 -5.63 -0.25
CA MET A 121 6.92 -5.22 1.06
C MET A 121 7.77 -3.94 0.98
N ASN A 122 8.64 -3.81 -0.04
CA ASN A 122 9.47 -2.62 -0.24
C ASN A 122 8.65 -1.35 -0.49
N ASN A 123 7.45 -1.49 -1.07
CA ASN A 123 6.54 -0.38 -1.34
C ASN A 123 5.62 -0.03 -0.16
N GLY A 124 5.91 -0.55 1.04
CA GLY A 124 5.28 -0.12 2.29
C GLY A 124 3.96 -0.84 2.63
N ALA A 125 3.75 -2.06 2.13
CA ALA A 125 2.65 -2.89 2.61
C ALA A 125 2.85 -3.30 4.08
N MET A 126 1.77 -3.40 4.84
CA MET A 126 1.78 -3.88 6.23
C MET A 126 2.10 -5.39 6.28
N GLY A 127 1.57 -6.13 5.31
CA GLY A 127 1.84 -7.55 5.13
C GLY A 127 1.24 -8.08 3.84
N VAL A 128 1.75 -9.21 3.40
CA VAL A 128 1.42 -9.84 2.13
C VAL A 128 1.32 -11.34 2.32
N GLN A 129 0.31 -11.95 1.70
CA GLN A 129 0.23 -13.39 1.53
C GLN A 129 0.02 -13.73 0.07
N ILE A 130 0.93 -14.50 -0.51
CA ILE A 130 0.81 -15.05 -1.86
C ILE A 130 0.54 -16.54 -1.72
N THR A 131 -0.56 -17.01 -2.28
CA THR A 131 -0.92 -18.42 -2.37
C THR A 131 -0.94 -18.83 -3.82
N ILE A 132 -0.12 -19.80 -4.18
CA ILE A 132 -0.11 -20.39 -5.52
C ILE A 132 -0.64 -21.82 -5.39
N SER A 133 -1.59 -22.18 -6.25
CA SER A 133 -2.22 -23.49 -6.27
C SER A 133 -2.30 -24.03 -7.70
N GLY A 134 -1.90 -25.28 -7.92
CA GLY A 134 -2.00 -25.92 -9.24
C GLY A 134 -0.96 -27.01 -9.44
N LYS A 135 -0.70 -27.36 -10.70
CA LYS A 135 0.39 -28.29 -11.07
C LYS A 135 1.71 -27.53 -11.14
N LEU A 136 2.47 -27.55 -10.04
CA LEU A 136 3.69 -26.74 -9.88
C LEU A 136 4.98 -27.45 -10.29
N ARG A 137 5.18 -28.70 -9.88
CA ARG A 137 6.41 -29.48 -10.13
C ARG A 137 6.17 -30.81 -10.84
N GLY A 138 4.98 -31.39 -10.68
CA GLY A 138 4.62 -32.67 -11.27
C GLY A 138 3.13 -32.71 -11.58
N ASP A 139 2.64 -33.91 -11.89
CA ASP A 139 1.25 -34.09 -12.30
C ASP A 139 0.25 -33.88 -11.14
N ARG A 140 0.67 -34.14 -9.90
CA ARG A 140 -0.14 -33.89 -8.71
C ARG A 140 -0.23 -32.38 -8.41
N SER A 141 -1.44 -31.92 -8.11
CA SER A 141 -1.66 -30.56 -7.64
C SER A 141 -1.03 -30.32 -6.27
N ALA A 142 -0.37 -29.18 -6.13
CA ALA A 142 0.23 -28.70 -4.89
C ALA A 142 -0.17 -27.25 -4.65
N PHE A 143 -0.12 -26.81 -3.40
CA PHE A 143 -0.25 -25.40 -3.04
C PHE A 143 0.93 -24.96 -2.17
N GLU A 144 1.45 -23.77 -2.41
CA GLU A 144 2.51 -23.14 -1.61
C GLU A 144 2.02 -21.76 -1.14
N LYS A 145 2.24 -21.47 0.14
CA LYS A 145 1.84 -20.20 0.76
C LYS A 145 3.11 -19.48 1.22
N HIS A 146 3.27 -18.24 0.78
CA HIS A 146 4.36 -17.37 1.20
C HIS A 146 3.78 -16.13 1.87
N THR A 147 4.23 -15.85 3.09
CA THR A 147 3.74 -14.74 3.91
C THR A 147 4.90 -13.87 4.36
N ALA A 148 4.69 -12.56 4.37
CA ALA A 148 5.61 -11.59 4.94
C ALA A 148 4.85 -10.46 5.62
N GLY A 149 5.41 -9.89 6.68
CA GLY A 149 4.78 -8.83 7.46
C GLY A 149 3.55 -9.31 8.25
N ILE A 150 2.66 -8.37 8.56
CA ILE A 150 1.47 -8.59 9.39
C ILE A 150 0.23 -8.57 8.50
N LEU A 151 -0.50 -9.69 8.47
CA LEU A 151 -1.73 -9.83 7.72
C LEU A 151 -2.89 -10.20 8.65
N PRO A 152 -3.82 -9.27 8.94
CA PRO A 152 -5.02 -9.60 9.70
C PRO A 152 -5.91 -10.55 8.90
N ARG A 153 -6.50 -11.54 9.57
CA ARG A 153 -7.29 -12.59 8.92
C ARG A 153 -8.77 -12.61 9.28
N ALA A 154 -9.15 -12.05 10.42
CA ALA A 154 -10.48 -12.14 10.97
C ALA A 154 -11.01 -10.76 11.38
N GLY A 155 -12.33 -10.62 11.38
CA GLY A 155 -13.05 -9.43 11.80
C GLY A 155 -13.13 -8.33 10.73
N HIS A 156 -13.90 -7.29 11.04
CA HIS A 156 -14.14 -6.16 10.13
C HIS A 156 -12.85 -5.43 9.72
N HIS A 157 -11.85 -5.40 10.61
CA HIS A 157 -10.53 -4.85 10.29
C HIS A 157 -9.88 -5.56 9.11
N ALA A 158 -10.04 -6.88 8.97
CA ALA A 158 -9.48 -7.62 7.84
C ALA A 158 -10.17 -7.23 6.52
N ASP A 159 -11.50 -7.06 6.53
CA ASP A 159 -12.26 -6.69 5.33
C ASP A 159 -11.92 -5.30 4.80
N VAL A 160 -11.61 -4.35 5.70
CA VAL A 160 -11.26 -2.97 5.32
C VAL A 160 -9.79 -2.84 4.88
N ILE A 161 -8.88 -3.50 5.60
CA ILE A 161 -7.43 -3.33 5.43
C ILE A 161 -6.88 -4.22 4.31
N VAL A 162 -7.41 -5.44 4.18
CA VAL A 162 -6.87 -6.46 3.26
C VAL A 162 -7.60 -6.38 1.93
N ALA A 163 -6.83 -6.09 0.88
CA ALA A 163 -7.29 -6.27 -0.48
C ALA A 163 -6.83 -7.63 -1.01
N GLU A 164 -7.73 -8.36 -1.65
CA GLU A 164 -7.47 -9.69 -2.25
C GLU A 164 -7.84 -9.68 -3.73
N ASP A 165 -7.04 -10.35 -4.55
CA ASP A 165 -7.44 -10.69 -5.91
C ASP A 165 -6.89 -12.05 -6.34
N ILE A 166 -7.53 -12.65 -7.35
CA ILE A 166 -7.23 -13.97 -7.88
C ILE A 166 -6.98 -13.86 -9.38
N ALA A 167 -5.89 -14.46 -9.85
CA ALA A 167 -5.61 -14.61 -11.27
C ALA A 167 -5.40 -16.08 -11.64
N HIS A 168 -5.89 -16.45 -12.81
CA HIS A 168 -5.69 -17.77 -13.39
C HIS A 168 -4.69 -17.69 -14.54
N VAL A 169 -3.71 -18.58 -14.51
CA VAL A 169 -2.65 -18.67 -15.51
C VAL A 169 -2.77 -19.97 -16.25
N LYS A 170 -2.81 -19.89 -17.59
CA LYS A 170 -2.75 -21.05 -18.47
C LYS A 170 -1.27 -21.38 -18.71
N THR A 171 -0.83 -22.54 -18.23
CA THR A 171 0.47 -23.11 -18.54
C THR A 171 0.29 -24.37 -19.39
N ALA A 172 1.36 -24.87 -20.00
CA ALA A 172 1.30 -26.07 -20.84
C ALA A 172 0.77 -27.31 -20.09
N MET A 173 0.99 -27.38 -18.77
CA MET A 173 0.55 -28.50 -17.94
C MET A 173 -0.87 -28.33 -17.38
N GLY A 174 -1.49 -27.15 -17.51
CA GLY A 174 -2.84 -26.88 -17.04
C GLY A 174 -3.02 -25.46 -16.49
N LEU A 175 -3.97 -25.30 -15.56
CA LEU A 175 -4.26 -24.01 -14.93
C LEU A 175 -3.57 -23.89 -13.57
N ILE A 176 -2.91 -22.77 -13.33
CA ILE A 176 -2.36 -22.37 -12.04
C ILE A 176 -3.15 -21.18 -11.52
N GLY A 177 -3.64 -21.30 -10.29
CA GLY A 177 -4.29 -20.22 -9.55
C GLY A 177 -3.29 -19.45 -8.71
N ILE A 178 -3.34 -18.13 -8.83
CA ILE A 178 -2.61 -17.17 -8.01
C ILE A 178 -3.64 -16.44 -7.15
N ARG A 179 -3.40 -16.36 -5.84
CA ARG A 179 -4.16 -15.52 -4.93
C ARG A 179 -3.19 -14.64 -4.15
N ILE A 180 -3.36 -13.32 -4.23
CA ILE A 180 -2.53 -12.36 -3.50
C ILE A 180 -3.43 -11.56 -2.55
N ARG A 181 -3.06 -11.53 -1.28
CA ARG A 181 -3.68 -10.71 -0.23
C ARG A 181 -2.66 -9.67 0.23
N ILE A 182 -3.02 -8.40 0.20
CA ILE A 182 -2.15 -7.28 0.59
C ILE A 182 -2.86 -6.49 1.69
N ALA A 183 -2.23 -6.35 2.85
CA ALA A 183 -2.68 -5.48 3.92
C ALA A 183 -2.08 -4.07 3.73
N ARG A 184 -2.93 -3.06 3.59
CA ARG A 184 -2.49 -1.67 3.39
C ARG A 184 -2.34 -0.96 4.73
N LYS A 185 -1.15 -0.38 4.98
CA LYS A 185 -0.86 0.36 6.21
C LYS A 185 -1.75 1.61 6.39
N GLU A 186 -2.07 2.29 5.30
CA GLU A 186 -2.84 3.55 5.31
C GLU A 186 -4.30 3.38 5.80
N LYS A 187 -4.87 2.17 5.67
CA LYS A 187 -6.26 1.89 6.07
C LYS A 187 -6.38 1.37 7.51
N PHE A 188 -5.28 1.30 8.24
CA PHE A 188 -5.29 0.88 9.63
C PHE A 188 -5.93 1.99 10.47
N VAL A 189 -7.14 1.73 10.98
CA VAL A 189 -7.82 2.62 11.93
C VAL A 189 -7.46 2.14 13.33
N PRO A 190 -6.62 2.88 14.08
CA PRO A 190 -6.40 2.57 15.49
C PRO A 190 -7.69 2.88 16.27
N GLU A 191 -8.21 1.90 17.01
CA GLU A 191 -9.41 2.06 17.84
C GLU A 191 -9.18 3.01 19.03
N PHE A 192 -7.92 3.16 19.43
CA PHE A 192 -7.51 4.08 20.47
C PHE A 192 -6.35 4.95 19.97
N GLU A 193 -6.60 6.25 19.85
CA GLU A 193 -5.51 7.22 19.78
C GLU A 193 -4.99 7.44 21.19
N LEU A 194 -3.81 6.87 21.48
CA LEU A 194 -3.05 7.30 22.65
C LEU A 194 -2.76 8.79 22.47
N LYS A 195 -3.49 9.64 23.18
CA LYS A 195 -3.09 11.03 23.43
C LYS A 195 -1.82 10.98 24.26
N THR A 196 -0.70 10.71 23.61
CA THR A 196 0.58 11.13 24.14
C THR A 196 0.47 12.65 24.22
N SER A 197 0.37 13.17 25.44
CA SER A 197 0.62 14.57 25.71
C SER A 197 2.02 14.86 25.21
N LYS A 198 2.14 15.25 23.93
CA LYS A 198 3.23 16.10 23.50
C LYS A 198 3.03 17.37 24.31
N ALA A 199 3.63 17.42 25.50
CA ALA A 199 3.95 18.66 26.15
C ALA A 199 4.54 19.53 25.04
N LYS A 200 3.79 20.57 24.66
CA LYS A 200 4.32 21.63 23.82
C LYS A 200 5.61 22.05 24.54
N LYS A 201 6.77 21.76 23.96
CA LYS A 201 7.99 22.47 24.28
C LYS A 201 7.69 23.92 23.91
N HIS A 202 7.11 24.65 24.86
CA HIS A 202 7.01 26.09 24.80
C HIS A 202 8.45 26.56 24.70
N GLN A 203 8.78 27.16 23.56
CA GLN A 203 9.99 27.94 23.40
C GLN A 203 9.92 29.10 24.39
N VAL A 204 10.43 28.89 25.59
CA VAL A 204 10.74 29.96 26.54
C VAL A 204 12.10 29.63 27.12
N LYS A 205 13.13 30.04 26.39
CA LYS A 205 14.46 30.52 26.85
C LYS A 205 15.42 30.48 25.65
N ASP A 206 15.18 31.38 24.69
CA ASP A 206 16.20 31.81 23.72
C ASP A 206 16.62 33.28 23.98
N GLU A 207 16.53 33.71 25.25
CA GLU A 207 17.06 34.99 25.72
C GLU A 207 18.25 34.85 26.71
N LEU A 208 18.68 33.61 27.01
CA LEU A 208 19.90 33.36 27.81
C LEU A 208 21.08 32.85 26.97
N THR A 209 20.87 32.56 25.69
CA THR A 209 21.89 32.03 24.76
C THR A 209 22.62 33.11 23.95
N GLY A 210 22.21 34.39 24.10
CA GLY A 210 22.85 35.55 23.44
C GLY A 210 23.97 36.22 24.24
N LYS A 211 24.17 35.89 25.53
CA LYS A 211 25.26 36.44 26.35
C LYS A 211 26.35 35.43 26.75
N MET A 212 26.17 34.14 26.47
CA MET A 212 27.20 33.11 26.73
C MET A 212 27.99 32.66 25.48
N ARG A 213 27.71 33.27 24.31
CA ARG A 213 28.40 32.92 23.05
C ARG A 213 29.56 33.83 22.67
N ASP A 214 29.84 34.87 23.45
CA ASP A 214 31.07 35.68 23.29
C ASP A 214 32.11 35.46 24.41
N GLU A 215 31.83 34.63 25.43
CA GLU A 215 32.80 34.37 26.52
C GLU A 215 33.36 32.94 26.55
N THR A 216 32.95 32.05 25.63
CA THR A 216 33.49 30.67 25.55
C THR A 216 34.63 30.48 24.55
N ALA A 217 35.25 31.57 24.07
CA ALA A 217 36.45 31.53 23.25
C ALA A 217 37.77 31.67 24.05
N ALA A 218 37.70 31.83 25.38
CA ALA A 218 38.88 31.93 26.21
C ALA A 218 38.67 31.32 27.60
N GLU A 219 38.90 30.01 27.78
CA GLU A 219 39.54 29.48 29.00
C GLU A 219 39.97 28.00 28.93
N LYS A 220 41.31 27.85 28.92
CA LYS A 220 42.17 26.84 29.57
C LYS A 220 41.82 25.33 29.47
N LYS A 221 42.57 24.65 28.59
CA LYS A 221 42.87 23.21 28.67
C LYS A 221 43.61 22.88 29.97
N ALA A 222 42.99 22.10 30.87
CA ALA A 222 43.66 21.46 32.01
C ALA A 222 44.71 20.44 31.53
N ARG A 223 45.86 20.37 32.19
CA ARG A 223 47.05 19.62 31.71
C ARG A 223 47.49 18.46 32.61
N THR A 224 46.87 18.23 33.78
CA THR A 224 47.31 17.18 34.73
C THR A 224 46.16 16.56 35.54
N GLU A 225 46.32 15.29 35.91
CA GLU A 225 45.33 14.42 36.58
C GLU A 225 44.80 14.97 37.92
N SER A 226 45.61 15.79 38.61
CA SER A 226 45.25 16.39 39.91
C SER A 226 44.11 17.42 39.83
N GLU A 227 43.98 18.13 38.71
CA GLU A 227 42.91 19.12 38.49
C GLU A 227 41.60 18.46 38.04
N GLN A 228 41.68 17.24 37.49
CA GLN A 228 40.51 16.45 37.12
C GLN A 228 39.84 15.84 38.35
N ILE A 229 40.63 15.38 39.33
CA ILE A 229 40.11 14.84 40.60
C ILE A 229 39.38 15.91 41.41
N ALA A 230 39.87 17.16 41.43
CA ALA A 230 39.19 18.27 42.09
C ALA A 230 37.84 18.62 41.42
N MET A 231 37.78 18.60 40.08
CA MET A 231 36.53 18.81 39.36
C MET A 231 35.55 17.62 39.48
N GLU A 232 36.04 16.41 39.71
CA GLU A 232 35.19 15.24 39.99
C GLU A 232 34.66 15.25 41.43
N GLU A 233 35.46 15.67 42.42
CA GLU A 233 35.00 15.83 43.82
C GLU A 233 33.90 16.90 43.95
N GLU A 234 33.99 18.00 43.20
CA GLU A 234 32.92 19.02 43.17
C GLU A 234 31.62 18.48 42.54
N LYS A 235 31.74 17.63 41.51
CA LYS A 235 30.56 16.98 40.89
C LYS A 235 29.94 15.88 41.76
N ILE A 236 30.74 15.20 42.57
CA ILE A 236 30.24 14.19 43.52
C ILE A 236 29.45 14.87 44.65
N LYS A 237 29.87 16.05 45.11
CA LYS A 237 29.10 16.87 46.06
C LYS A 237 27.76 17.37 45.51
N GLU A 238 27.65 17.62 44.21
CA GLU A 238 26.36 17.94 43.57
C GLU A 238 25.43 16.73 43.44
N MET A 239 25.96 15.49 43.47
CA MET A 239 25.16 14.27 43.28
C MET A 239 24.49 13.74 44.56
N GLU A 240 24.87 14.18 45.77
CA GLU A 240 24.24 13.75 47.03
C GLU A 240 22.87 14.38 47.31
N LEU A 241 22.37 15.28 46.45
CA LEU A 241 21.10 15.99 46.65
C LEU A 241 19.84 15.23 46.16
N LEU A 242 19.99 13.99 45.67
CA LEU A 242 18.85 13.17 45.20
C LEU A 242 18.24 12.26 46.28
N ASP A 243 18.98 11.97 47.36
CA ASP A 243 18.46 11.18 48.50
C ASP A 243 17.59 12.05 49.43
N ASP A 244 17.85 13.36 49.51
CA ASP A 244 17.05 14.33 50.28
C ASP A 244 15.69 14.67 49.61
N GLU A 245 15.55 14.42 48.31
CA GLU A 245 14.29 14.59 47.58
C GLU A 245 13.33 13.39 47.77
N GLU A 246 13.83 12.20 48.13
CA GLU A 246 12.99 11.04 48.45
C GLU A 246 12.36 11.10 49.86
N GLU A 247 12.98 11.81 50.81
CA GLU A 247 12.41 11.98 52.16
C GLU A 247 11.27 13.01 52.21
N ASN A 248 11.25 14.01 51.31
CA ASN A 248 10.18 15.01 51.25
C ASN A 248 8.90 14.54 50.54
N LEU A 249 8.87 13.31 50.03
CA LEU A 249 7.75 12.72 49.29
C LEU A 249 7.04 11.54 50.02
N LYS A 250 7.41 11.24 51.28
CA LYS A 250 6.70 10.26 52.14
C LYS A 250 5.70 10.90 53.09
#